data_AF-A0A952W865-F1
#
_entry.id   AF-A0A952W865-F1
#
_cell.length_a   1.000
_cell.length_b   1.000
_cell.length_c   1.000
_cell.angle_alpha   90.00
_cell.angle_beta   90.00
_cell.angle_gamma   90.00
#
_symmetry.space_group_name_H-M   'P 1'
#
loop_
_entity.id
_entity.type
_entity.pdbx_description
1 polymer ?
#
loop_
_entity_poly.entity_id
_entity_poly.type
_entity_poly.pdbx_seq_one_letter_code
_entity_poly.pdbx_strand_id
1 'polypeptide(L)'
;MHADIGPQHEILARCLAGSWNALVTLWAAPGQPPIQHEGQMHAEMTLGDRFLQQVYHSQGGFGDFHGRGLIGFNPGRGEFEYLWIDNTSTALQIESGRTEGDWRTLVLNGSTLFAGMTARIEHRSIFTIRSDDEHLYQRYVRQPGKNLHLQLEILYTRAP
;
A
#
# COMPACT_ATOMS: atom_id res chain seq x y z
N MET A 1 -21.02 5.09 -19.63
CA MET A 1 -20.48 6.36 -19.11
C MET A 1 -18.97 6.21 -19.09
N HIS A 2 -18.22 7.06 -19.79
CA HIS A 2 -16.75 7.07 -19.74
C HIS A 2 -16.33 7.97 -18.58
N ALA A 3 -15.46 7.49 -17.68
CA ALA A 3 -14.89 8.30 -16.62
C ALA A 3 -13.56 8.88 -17.11
N ASP A 4 -13.43 10.20 -17.04
CA ASP A 4 -12.22 10.90 -17.45
C ASP A 4 -11.20 10.95 -16.30
N ILE A 5 -9.92 11.01 -16.65
CA ILE A 5 -8.84 11.24 -15.69
C ILE A 5 -8.96 12.67 -15.10
N GLY A 6 -8.39 12.86 -13.92
CA GLY A 6 -8.47 14.12 -13.18
C GLY A 6 -7.35 14.28 -12.17
N PRO A 7 -7.37 15.32 -11.33
CA PRO A 7 -6.27 15.67 -10.42
C PRO A 7 -5.79 14.52 -9.52
N GLN A 8 -6.69 13.61 -9.14
CA GLN A 8 -6.36 12.42 -8.35
C GLN A 8 -5.42 11.46 -9.07
N HIS A 9 -5.59 11.32 -10.39
CA HIS A 9 -4.74 10.48 -11.23
C HIS A 9 -3.37 11.14 -11.45
N GLU A 10 -3.34 12.46 -11.64
CA GLU A 10 -2.10 13.24 -11.75
C GLU A 10 -1.24 13.13 -10.49
N ILE A 11 -1.87 13.11 -9.31
CA ILE A 11 -1.17 12.93 -8.03
C ILE A 11 -0.57 11.53 -7.92
N LEU A 12 -1.28 10.48 -8.32
CA LEU A 12 -0.73 9.11 -8.36
C LEU A 12 0.49 9.06 -9.29
N ALA A 13 0.37 9.65 -10.48
CA ALA A 13 1.45 9.71 -11.47
C ALA A 13 2.67 10.47 -10.93
N ARG A 14 2.48 11.66 -10.36
CA ARG A 14 3.59 12.52 -9.93
C ARG A 14 4.29 11.97 -8.68
N CYS A 15 3.52 11.50 -7.71
CA CYS A 15 4.06 11.23 -6.37
C CYS A 15 4.42 9.76 -6.15
N LEU A 16 3.82 8.83 -6.88
CA LEU A 16 3.98 7.39 -6.62
C LEU A 16 4.54 6.62 -7.83
N ALA A 17 4.41 7.12 -9.06
CA ALA A 17 5.05 6.46 -10.20
C ALA A 17 6.57 6.64 -10.20
N GLY A 18 7.25 5.59 -10.62
CA GLY A 18 8.71 5.51 -10.69
C GLY A 18 9.25 4.22 -10.10
N SER A 19 10.57 4.15 -10.05
CA SER A 19 11.31 3.09 -9.38
C SER A 19 11.75 3.58 -8.00
N TRP A 20 11.64 2.72 -7.00
CA TRP A 20 11.83 3.06 -5.60
C TRP A 20 12.66 2.01 -4.89
N ASN A 21 13.62 2.44 -4.08
CA ASN A 21 14.23 1.63 -3.03
C ASN A 21 13.32 1.63 -1.81
N ALA A 22 13.16 0.48 -1.17
CA ALA A 22 12.29 0.29 -0.03
C ALA A 22 13.10 -0.13 1.20
N LEU A 23 13.09 0.68 2.26
CA LEU A 23 13.59 0.27 3.57
C LEU A 23 12.41 -0.18 4.42
N VAL A 24 12.32 -1.48 4.67
CA VAL A 24 11.19 -2.11 5.35
C VAL A 24 11.51 -2.31 6.82
N THR A 25 10.56 -1.93 7.68
CA THR A 25 10.53 -2.28 9.10
C THR A 25 9.23 -3.01 9.39
N LEU A 26 9.34 -4.24 9.88
CA LEU A 26 8.19 -5.11 10.15
C LEU A 26 8.13 -5.50 11.63
N TRP A 27 6.96 -5.35 12.23
CA TRP A 27 6.63 -5.82 13.58
C TRP A 27 5.67 -7.01 13.50
N ALA A 28 6.16 -8.20 13.85
CA ALA A 28 5.36 -9.43 13.81
C ALA A 28 4.24 -9.45 14.86
N ALA A 29 4.45 -8.79 16.01
CA ALA A 29 3.46 -8.64 17.06
C ALA A 29 3.75 -7.37 17.90
N PRO A 30 2.73 -6.82 18.58
CA PRO A 30 2.92 -5.69 19.50
C PRO A 30 4.00 -5.98 20.56
N GLY A 31 4.94 -5.06 20.72
CA GLY A 31 6.00 -5.14 21.74
C GLY A 31 7.19 -6.04 21.38
N GLN A 32 7.19 -6.69 20.20
CA GLN A 32 8.35 -7.43 19.71
C GLN A 32 9.34 -6.50 18.99
N PRO A 33 10.65 -6.80 19.00
CA PRO A 33 11.62 -6.09 18.17
C PRO A 33 11.26 -6.17 16.68
N PRO A 34 11.49 -5.10 15.90
CA PRO A 34 11.23 -5.14 14.46
C PRO A 34 12.27 -5.96 13.71
N ILE A 35 11.85 -6.47 12.56
CA ILE A 35 12.72 -7.06 11.54
C ILE A 35 12.88 -6.03 10.43
N GLN A 36 14.12 -5.76 10.03
CA GLN A 36 14.42 -4.82 8.94
C GLN A 36 15.01 -5.55 7.73
N HIS A 37 14.64 -5.08 6.54
CA HIS A 37 15.18 -5.57 5.27
C HIS A 37 14.95 -4.54 4.16
N GLU A 38 15.60 -4.77 3.02
CA GLU A 38 15.49 -3.91 1.85
C GLU A 38 14.64 -4.57 0.76
N GLY A 39 14.01 -3.74 -0.07
CA GLY A 39 13.23 -4.13 -1.22
C GLY A 39 13.26 -3.07 -2.32
N GLN A 40 12.54 -3.35 -3.40
CA GLN A 40 12.37 -2.46 -4.53
C GLN A 40 10.93 -2.49 -5.01
N MET A 41 10.45 -1.34 -5.46
CA MET A 41 9.13 -1.19 -6.08
C MET A 41 9.29 -0.47 -7.41
N HIS A 42 8.67 -1.00 -8.45
CA HIS A 42 8.38 -0.25 -9.66
C HIS A 42 6.88 0.06 -9.71
N ALA A 43 6.52 1.30 -9.96
CA ALA A 43 5.15 1.74 -10.08
C ALA A 43 4.95 2.55 -11.36
N GLU A 44 3.93 2.23 -12.13
CA GLU A 44 3.63 2.90 -13.41
C GLU A 44 2.14 3.15 -13.57
N MET A 45 1.79 4.24 -14.26
CA MET A 45 0.42 4.48 -14.68
C MET A 45 0.08 3.56 -15.85
N THR A 46 -1.06 2.88 -15.80
CA THR A 46 -1.51 1.90 -16.79
C THR A 46 -2.95 2.16 -17.22
N LEU A 47 -3.36 1.49 -18.30
CA LEU A 47 -4.70 1.59 -18.89
C LEU A 47 -5.09 3.04 -19.24
N GLY A 48 -4.14 3.77 -19.81
CA GLY A 48 -4.30 5.19 -20.19
C GLY A 48 -4.46 6.09 -18.98
N ASP A 49 -3.51 6.02 -18.05
CA ASP A 49 -3.40 6.84 -16.84
C ASP A 49 -4.56 6.72 -15.83
N ARG A 50 -5.26 5.58 -15.85
CA ARG A 50 -6.42 5.33 -14.96
C ARG A 50 -6.04 4.64 -13.65
N PHE A 51 -5.00 3.83 -13.67
CA PHE A 51 -4.58 3.06 -12.51
C PHE A 51 -3.06 3.11 -12.36
N LEU A 52 -2.58 3.18 -11.12
CA LEU A 52 -1.18 2.99 -10.80
C LEU A 52 -0.95 1.51 -10.48
N GLN A 53 -0.19 0.81 -11.31
CA GLN A 53 0.23 -0.57 -11.08
C GLN A 53 1.56 -0.60 -10.34
N GLN A 54 1.66 -1.42 -9.30
CA GLN A 54 2.88 -1.64 -8.52
C GLN A 54 3.39 -3.07 -8.72
N VAL A 55 4.71 -3.21 -8.85
CA VAL A 55 5.44 -4.48 -8.82
C VAL A 55 6.52 -4.36 -7.75
N TYR A 56 6.45 -5.20 -6.73
CA TYR A 56 7.31 -5.15 -5.56
C TYR A 56 8.10 -6.44 -5.41
N HIS A 57 9.36 -6.30 -5.01
CA HIS A 57 10.23 -7.42 -4.68
C HIS A 57 11.10 -7.09 -3.47
N SER A 58 11.32 -8.05 -2.58
CA SER A 58 12.30 -7.91 -1.49
C SER A 58 12.90 -9.24 -1.10
N GLN A 59 14.14 -9.20 -0.62
CA GLN A 59 14.84 -10.35 -0.05
C GLN A 59 15.16 -10.05 1.41
N GLY A 60 14.40 -10.63 2.34
CA GLY A 60 14.63 -10.44 3.77
C GLY A 60 13.44 -10.81 4.66
N GLY A 61 13.71 -10.99 5.95
CA GLY A 61 12.75 -11.39 6.98
C GLY A 61 12.24 -12.84 6.84
N PHE A 62 11.58 -13.17 5.73
CA PHE A 62 10.91 -14.46 5.50
C PHE A 62 11.25 -15.12 4.16
N GLY A 63 12.25 -14.61 3.45
CA GLY A 63 12.71 -15.15 2.17
C GLY A 63 12.40 -14.24 0.99
N ASP A 64 12.12 -14.85 -0.15
CA ASP A 64 11.85 -14.19 -1.42
C ASP A 64 10.38 -13.73 -1.48
N PHE A 65 10.15 -12.41 -1.44
CA PHE A 65 8.80 -11.83 -1.39
C PHE A 65 8.49 -11.10 -2.70
N HIS A 66 7.31 -11.38 -3.25
CA HIS A 66 6.80 -10.78 -4.48
C HIS A 66 5.40 -10.26 -4.25
N GLY A 67 5.19 -8.97 -4.56
CA GLY A 67 3.91 -8.29 -4.39
C GLY A 67 3.49 -7.54 -5.64
N ARG A 68 2.18 -7.41 -5.83
CA ARG A 68 1.59 -6.57 -6.88
C ARG A 68 0.46 -5.74 -6.30
N GLY A 69 0.42 -4.48 -6.69
CA GLY A 69 -0.59 -3.51 -6.27
C GLY A 69 -1.28 -2.87 -7.46
N LEU A 70 -2.51 -2.42 -7.26
CA LEU A 70 -3.21 -1.54 -8.19
C LEU A 70 -3.98 -0.48 -7.40
N ILE A 71 -3.69 0.79 -7.65
CA ILE A 71 -4.39 1.93 -7.06
C ILE A 71 -5.19 2.64 -8.15
N GLY A 72 -6.45 2.95 -7.89
CA GLY A 72 -7.30 3.74 -8.77
C GLY A 72 -8.16 4.73 -7.98
N PHE A 73 -8.72 5.73 -8.66
CA PHE A 73 -9.71 6.64 -8.07
C PHE A 73 -11.09 6.37 -8.64
N ASN A 74 -12.06 6.10 -7.77
CA ASN A 74 -13.45 5.89 -8.11
C ASN A 74 -14.24 7.21 -7.95
N PRO A 75 -14.59 7.92 -9.05
CA PRO A 75 -15.29 9.20 -8.96
C PRO A 75 -16.73 9.08 -8.45
N GLY A 76 -17.36 7.92 -8.60
CA GLY A 76 -18.71 7.68 -8.08
C GLY A 76 -18.76 7.60 -6.56
N ARG A 77 -17.67 7.12 -5.94
CA ARG A 77 -17.49 7.11 -4.47
C ARG A 77 -16.75 8.33 -3.95
N GLY A 78 -15.94 8.97 -4.80
CA GLY A 78 -14.97 9.99 -4.40
C GLY A 78 -13.86 9.40 -3.51
N GLU A 79 -13.44 8.17 -3.80
CA GLU A 79 -12.49 7.39 -3.00
C GLU A 79 -11.43 6.75 -3.88
N PHE A 80 -10.22 6.61 -3.33
CA PHE A 80 -9.23 5.70 -3.89
C PHE A 80 -9.57 4.26 -3.50
N GLU A 81 -9.29 3.34 -4.42
CA GLU A 81 -9.41 1.90 -4.23
C GLU A 81 -8.03 1.29 -4.44
N TYR A 82 -7.68 0.35 -3.58
CA TYR A 82 -6.39 -0.32 -3.60
C TYR A 82 -6.58 -1.83 -3.53
N LEU A 83 -5.96 -2.54 -4.47
CA LEU A 83 -5.81 -3.98 -4.45
C LEU A 83 -4.35 -4.32 -4.20
N TRP A 84 -4.11 -5.26 -3.29
CA TRP A 84 -2.80 -5.87 -3.08
C TRP A 84 -2.89 -7.40 -3.11
N ILE A 85 -1.90 -8.02 -3.74
CA ILE A 85 -1.68 -9.48 -3.76
C ILE A 85 -0.18 -9.75 -3.60
N ASP A 86 0.15 -10.89 -3.00
CA ASP A 86 1.54 -11.30 -2.81
C ASP A 86 1.66 -12.83 -2.76
N ASN A 87 2.89 -13.34 -2.79
CA ASN A 87 3.19 -14.77 -2.77
C ASN A 87 3.04 -15.43 -1.39
N THR A 88 2.58 -14.70 -0.36
CA THR A 88 2.35 -15.23 0.99
C THR A 88 0.88 -15.54 1.28
N SER A 89 -0.02 -15.14 0.37
CA SER A 89 -1.46 -15.32 0.53
C SER A 89 -2.17 -15.66 -0.79
N THR A 90 -3.32 -16.31 -0.69
CA THR A 90 -4.26 -16.51 -1.81
C THR A 90 -5.46 -15.56 -1.75
N ALA A 91 -5.56 -14.75 -0.70
CA ALA A 91 -6.66 -13.79 -0.54
C ALA A 91 -6.30 -12.45 -1.18
N LEU A 92 -7.27 -11.87 -1.90
CA LEU A 92 -7.16 -10.49 -2.36
C LEU A 92 -7.29 -9.55 -1.15
N GLN A 93 -6.39 -8.57 -1.06
CA GLN A 93 -6.44 -7.53 -0.05
C GLN A 93 -6.98 -6.27 -0.72
N ILE A 94 -8.18 -5.86 -0.33
CA ILE A 94 -8.90 -4.73 -0.95
C ILE A 94 -9.16 -3.68 0.12
N GLU A 95 -8.77 -2.46 -0.19
CA GLU A 95 -8.93 -1.30 0.67
C GLU A 95 -9.50 -0.12 -0.11
N SER A 96 -10.17 0.79 0.58
CA SER A 96 -10.65 2.04 -0.01
C SER A 96 -10.58 3.18 0.98
N GLY A 97 -10.52 4.41 0.47
CA GLY A 97 -10.43 5.58 1.35
C GLY A 97 -10.13 6.87 0.60
N ARG A 98 -9.62 7.86 1.33
CA ARG A 98 -9.50 9.24 0.85
C ARG A 98 -8.18 9.84 1.31
N THR A 99 -7.81 10.92 0.66
CA THR A 99 -6.73 11.76 1.16
C THR A 99 -7.20 12.64 2.31
N GLU A 100 -6.31 12.89 3.25
CA GLU A 100 -6.44 13.88 4.31
C GLU A 100 -5.57 15.10 3.95
N GLY A 101 -6.04 16.30 4.34
CA GLY A 101 -5.29 17.54 4.12
C GLY A 101 -5.08 17.88 2.65
N ASP A 102 -3.84 18.19 2.28
CA ASP A 102 -3.39 18.68 0.98
C ASP A 102 -2.95 17.55 0.01
N TRP A 103 -3.68 16.43 0.03
CA TRP A 103 -3.40 15.22 -0.77
C TRP A 103 -2.13 14.46 -0.39
N ARG A 104 -1.36 14.93 0.60
CA ARG A 104 -0.11 14.28 1.00
C ARG A 104 -0.30 12.98 1.77
N THR A 105 -1.46 12.79 2.38
CA THR A 105 -1.74 11.57 3.18
C THR A 105 -2.94 10.85 2.61
N LEU A 106 -2.76 9.68 2.00
CA LEU A 106 -3.84 8.79 1.59
C LEU A 106 -4.07 7.73 2.68
N VAL A 107 -5.27 7.71 3.25
CA VAL A 107 -5.68 6.73 4.25
C VAL A 107 -6.69 5.77 3.62
N LEU A 108 -6.34 4.48 3.62
CA LEU A 108 -7.14 3.39 3.09
C LEU A 108 -7.51 2.45 4.21
N ASN A 109 -8.73 1.93 4.19
CA ASN A 109 -9.19 0.94 5.15
C ASN A 109 -9.77 -0.25 4.41
N GLY A 110 -9.58 -1.42 4.98
CA GLY A 110 -10.15 -2.66 4.47
C GLY A 110 -10.15 -3.73 5.53
N SER A 111 -10.57 -4.92 5.12
CA SER A 111 -10.39 -6.10 5.95
C SER A 111 -10.31 -7.32 5.05
N THR A 112 -9.59 -8.35 5.47
CA THR A 112 -9.43 -9.58 4.70
C THR A 112 -9.59 -10.80 5.61
N LEU A 113 -10.30 -11.82 5.12
CA LEU A 113 -10.29 -13.15 5.72
C LEU A 113 -9.19 -13.95 5.02
N PHE A 114 -8.10 -14.23 5.72
CA PHE A 114 -7.02 -15.05 5.18
C PHE A 114 -7.30 -16.54 5.39
N ALA A 115 -6.69 -17.38 4.55
CA ALA A 115 -6.79 -18.82 4.67
C ALA A 115 -6.34 -19.29 6.07
N GLY A 116 -7.08 -20.23 6.66
CA GLY A 116 -6.81 -20.75 8.01
C GLY A 116 -7.33 -19.86 9.16
N MET A 117 -7.90 -18.69 8.87
CA MET A 117 -8.52 -17.82 9.88
C MET A 117 -10.04 -18.00 9.91
N THR A 118 -10.64 -17.77 11.08
CA THR A 118 -12.10 -17.81 11.28
C THR A 118 -12.75 -16.43 11.27
N ALA A 119 -11.95 -15.37 11.25
CA ALA A 119 -12.41 -13.99 11.31
C ALA A 119 -11.48 -13.06 10.53
N ARG A 120 -12.04 -11.95 10.06
CA ARG A 120 -11.32 -10.96 9.24
C ARG A 120 -10.28 -10.22 10.08
N ILE A 121 -9.16 -9.92 9.46
CA ILE A 121 -8.20 -8.93 9.94
C ILE A 121 -8.55 -7.60 9.31
N GLU A 122 -8.68 -6.56 10.12
CA GLU A 122 -8.82 -5.21 9.60
C GLU A 122 -7.46 -4.62 9.27
N HIS A 123 -7.44 -3.79 8.23
CA HIS A 123 -6.26 -3.12 7.72
C HIS A 123 -6.53 -1.63 7.65
N ARG A 124 -5.54 -0.84 8.05
CA ARG A 124 -5.49 0.59 7.78
C ARG A 124 -4.12 0.90 7.19
N SER A 125 -4.11 1.29 5.93
CA SER A 125 -2.90 1.66 5.20
C SER A 125 -2.84 3.17 5.04
N ILE A 126 -1.64 3.73 5.20
CA ILE A 126 -1.38 5.16 5.12
C ILE A 126 -0.20 5.35 4.18
N PHE A 127 -0.43 6.05 3.08
CA PHE A 127 0.63 6.57 2.22
C PHE A 127 0.83 8.03 2.55
N THR A 128 2.05 8.41 2.95
CA THR A 128 2.43 9.80 3.22
C THR A 128 3.49 10.24 2.22
N ILE A 129 3.11 11.12 1.31
CA ILE A 129 3.98 11.77 0.34
C ILE A 129 4.77 12.86 1.07
N ARG A 130 6.09 12.68 1.18
CA ARG A 130 6.98 13.63 1.87
C ARG A 130 7.66 14.58 0.89
N SER A 131 7.97 14.09 -0.30
CA SER A 131 8.45 14.86 -1.45
C SER A 131 8.18 14.10 -2.74
N ASP A 132 8.63 14.63 -3.88
CA ASP A 132 8.57 13.91 -5.17
C ASP A 132 9.48 12.66 -5.17
N ASP A 133 10.48 12.59 -4.28
CA ASP A 133 11.48 11.52 -4.24
C ASP A 133 11.44 10.67 -2.96
N GLU A 134 10.48 10.94 -2.07
CA GLU A 134 10.32 10.19 -0.83
C GLU A 134 8.84 10.07 -0.43
N HIS A 135 8.41 8.85 -0.14
CA HIS A 135 7.11 8.59 0.47
C HIS A 135 7.21 7.48 1.52
N LEU A 136 6.34 7.55 2.53
CA LEU A 136 6.22 6.56 3.58
C LEU A 136 4.95 5.75 3.37
N TYR A 137 5.05 4.44 3.50
CA TYR A 137 3.89 3.55 3.61
C TYR A 137 3.85 2.94 5.00
N GLN A 138 2.70 3.02 5.68
CA GLN A 138 2.47 2.36 6.96
C GLN A 138 1.21 1.52 6.87
N ARG A 139 1.26 0.29 7.41
CA ARG A 139 0.11 -0.59 7.54
C ARG A 139 -0.10 -0.97 8.99
N TYR A 140 -1.31 -0.70 9.45
CA TYR A 140 -1.81 -1.11 10.74
C TYR A 140 -2.78 -2.28 10.58
N VAL A 141 -2.77 -3.20 11.53
CA VAL A 141 -3.69 -4.35 11.54
C VAL A 141 -4.39 -4.50 12.87
N ARG A 142 -5.65 -4.96 12.82
CA ARG A 142 -6.44 -5.30 14.00
C ARG A 142 -7.01 -6.70 13.86
N GLN A 143 -6.59 -7.58 14.77
CA GLN A 143 -7.21 -8.89 14.95
C GLN A 143 -8.51 -8.75 15.77
N PRO A 144 -9.48 -9.67 15.64
CA PRO A 144 -10.69 -9.67 16.45
C PRO A 144 -10.37 -9.59 17.96
N GLY A 145 -11.00 -8.64 18.65
CA GLY A 145 -10.81 -8.43 20.09
C GLY A 145 -9.44 -7.89 20.50
N LYS A 146 -8.60 -7.45 19.56
CA LYS A 146 -7.30 -6.80 19.82
C LYS A 146 -7.33 -5.33 19.41
N ASN A 147 -6.33 -4.58 19.87
CA ASN A 147 -6.12 -3.20 19.43
C ASN A 147 -5.44 -3.16 18.05
N LEU A 148 -5.70 -2.06 17.33
CA LEU A 148 -4.98 -1.73 16.11
C LEU A 148 -3.50 -1.49 16.46
N HIS A 149 -2.57 -2.07 15.71
CA HIS A 149 -1.14 -1.87 15.90
C HIS A 149 -0.41 -1.75 14.56
N LEU A 150 0.71 -1.03 14.55
CA LEU A 150 1.59 -0.92 13.39
C LEU A 150 2.22 -2.30 13.14
N GLN A 151 2.05 -2.81 11.92
CA GLN A 151 2.63 -4.07 11.49
C GLN A 151 3.81 -3.84 10.56
N LEU A 152 3.72 -2.84 9.69
CA LEU A 152 4.65 -2.63 8.60
C LEU A 152 4.83 -1.14 8.36
N GLU A 153 6.08 -0.73 8.21
CA GLU A 153 6.49 0.58 7.74
C GLU A 153 7.50 0.39 6.61
N ILE A 154 7.31 1.12 5.52
CA ILE A 154 8.23 1.11 4.38
C ILE A 154 8.54 2.56 4.04
N LEU A 155 9.81 2.93 4.14
CA LEU A 155 10.31 4.18 3.59
C LEU A 155 10.74 3.93 2.14
N TYR A 156 10.07 4.60 1.22
CA TYR A 156 10.42 4.59 -0.19
C TYR A 156 11.23 5.82 -0.54
N THR A 157 12.38 5.61 -1.18
CA THR A 157 13.21 6.66 -1.77
C THR A 157 13.40 6.39 -3.25
N ARG A 158 13.37 7.43 -4.08
CA ARG A 158 13.46 7.26 -5.53
C ARG A 158 14.77 6.54 -5.89
N ALA A 159 14.66 5.50 -6.70
CA ALA A 159 15.81 4.81 -7.26
C ALA A 159 16.38 5.62 -8.44
N PRO A 160 17.71 5.61 -8.63
CA PRO A 160 18.37 6.32 -9.73
C PRO A 160 18.00 5.81 -11.12
#